data_AF-A0A6A4U647-F1
#
_entry.id   AF-A0A6A4U647-F1
#
_cell.length_a   1.000
_cell.length_b   1.000
_cell.length_c   1.000
_cell.angle_alpha   90.00
_cell.angle_beta   90.00
_cell.angle_gamma   90.00
#
_symmetry.space_group_name_H-M   'P 1'
#
loop_
_entity.id
_entity.type
_entity.pdbx_description
1 polymer ?
#
loop_
_entity_poly.entity_id
_entity_poly.type
_entity_poly.pdbx_seq_one_letter_code
_entity_poly.pdbx_strand_id
1 'polypeptide(L)'
;MIGAEDMAACRTMIRTGSLSFHAASRLLPARVRDPALALYAFCRVADDDVDEVQDKAHAVLRLRERLDLIYAGKPEARPSDRAFASVIADFDLPRALPDALLE
;
A
#
# COMPACT_ATOMS: atom_id res chain seq x y z
N MET A 1 -11.08 -4.33 8.75
CA MET A 1 -11.32 -2.87 8.91
C MET A 1 -10.00 -2.18 9.22
N ILE A 2 -9.65 -1.16 8.44
CA ILE A 2 -8.37 -0.43 8.57
C ILE A 2 -8.37 0.47 9.81
N GLY A 3 -7.26 0.47 10.57
CA GLY A 3 -7.08 1.34 11.74
C GLY A 3 -7.17 2.83 11.39
N ALA A 4 -7.75 3.64 12.28
CA ALA A 4 -8.00 5.06 12.01
C ALA A 4 -6.70 5.87 11.79
N GLU A 5 -5.66 5.60 12.58
CA GLU A 5 -4.35 6.23 12.44
C GLU A 5 -3.67 5.84 11.13
N ASP A 6 -3.75 4.55 10.76
CA ASP A 6 -3.20 4.04 9.51
C ASP A 6 -3.90 4.67 8.30
N MET A 7 -5.23 4.81 8.35
CA MET A 7 -5.98 5.52 7.31
C MET A 7 -5.65 7.00 7.23
N ALA A 8 -5.42 7.67 8.36
CA ALA A 8 -5.03 9.08 8.39
C ALA A 8 -3.66 9.29 7.73
N ALA A 9 -2.72 8.37 7.97
CA ALA A 9 -1.43 8.35 7.29
C ALA A 9 -1.59 8.15 5.77
N CYS A 10 -2.35 7.14 5.33
CA CYS A 10 -2.60 6.88 3.90
C CYS A 10 -3.25 8.09 3.20
N ARG A 11 -4.22 8.75 3.85
CA ARG A 11 -4.85 9.99 3.35
C ARG A 11 -3.87 11.16 3.26
N THR A 12 -2.87 11.22 4.14
CA THR A 12 -1.84 12.25 4.08
C THR A 12 -0.90 12.01 2.91
N MET A 13 -0.49 10.76 2.69
CA MET A 13 0.40 10.38 1.59
C MET A 13 -0.15 10.72 0.21
N ILE A 14 -1.41 10.38 -0.08
CA ILE A 14 -1.99 10.65 -1.41
C ILE A 14 -2.11 12.15 -1.71
N ARG A 15 -2.28 13.01 -0.70
CA ARG A 15 -2.44 14.46 -0.89
C ARG A 15 -1.24 15.11 -1.55
N THR A 16 -0.06 14.53 -1.38
CA THR A 16 1.20 15.00 -1.99
C THR A 16 1.75 14.04 -3.03
N GLY A 17 1.45 12.74 -2.92
CA GLY A 17 1.94 11.72 -3.85
C GLY A 17 1.23 11.71 -5.21
N SER A 18 -0.04 12.09 -5.29
CA SER A 18 -0.76 12.19 -6.57
C SER A 18 -2.00 13.07 -6.48
N LEU A 19 -1.91 14.30 -6.99
CA LEU A 19 -3.02 15.26 -6.98
C LEU A 19 -4.21 14.78 -7.83
N SER A 20 -3.95 14.15 -8.98
CA SER A 20 -4.98 13.63 -9.88
C SER A 20 -5.71 12.44 -9.27
N PHE A 21 -4.98 11.47 -8.71
CA PHE A 21 -5.60 10.32 -8.05
C PHE A 21 -6.34 10.74 -6.77
N HIS A 22 -5.79 11.68 -6.00
CA HIS A 22 -6.48 12.26 -4.84
C HIS A 22 -7.81 12.89 -5.23
N ALA A 23 -7.82 13.72 -6.27
CA ALA A 23 -9.04 14.36 -6.78
C ALA A 23 -10.07 13.32 -7.27
N ALA A 24 -9.63 12.35 -8.08
CA ALA A 24 -10.51 11.30 -8.60
C ALA A 24 -11.09 10.42 -7.49
N SER A 25 -10.29 10.05 -6.48
CA SER A 25 -10.71 9.21 -5.37
C SER A 25 -11.89 9.80 -4.58
N ARG A 26 -12.06 11.13 -4.60
CA ARG A 26 -13.18 11.82 -3.92
C ARG A 26 -14.55 11.50 -4.53
N LEU A 27 -14.59 11.03 -5.77
CA LEU A 27 -15.81 10.58 -6.43
C LEU A 27 -16.26 9.18 -5.96
N LEU A 28 -15.37 8.43 -5.30
CA LEU A 28 -15.66 7.09 -4.82
C LEU A 28 -16.39 7.14 -3.46
N PRO A 29 -17.36 6.24 -3.21
CA PRO A 29 -17.91 6.03 -1.87
C PRO A 29 -16.81 5.62 -0.88
N ALA A 30 -16.95 6.02 0.39
CA ALA A 30 -15.93 5.76 1.42
C ALA A 30 -15.48 4.29 1.51
N ARG A 31 -16.43 3.35 1.37
CA ARG A 31 -16.18 1.89 1.40
C ARG A 31 -15.24 1.39 0.31
N VAL A 32 -15.11 2.12 -0.80
CA VAL A 32 -14.19 1.81 -1.91
C VAL A 32 -12.97 2.71 -1.84
N ARG A 33 -13.19 3.98 -1.51
CA ARG A 33 -12.13 4.99 -1.43
C ARG A 33 -11.05 4.59 -0.44
N ASP A 34 -11.42 4.27 0.80
CA ASP A 34 -10.43 4.04 1.86
C ASP A 34 -9.50 2.84 1.54
N PRO A 35 -10.01 1.67 1.09
CA PRO A 35 -9.16 0.59 0.57
C PRO A 35 -8.28 1.00 -0.61
N ALA A 36 -8.81 1.77 -1.55
CA ALA A 36 -8.02 2.26 -2.70
C ALA A 36 -6.89 3.21 -2.26
N LEU A 37 -7.12 4.04 -1.25
CA LEU A 37 -6.09 4.91 -0.68
C LEU A 37 -5.01 4.12 0.07
N ALA A 38 -5.39 3.05 0.78
CA ALA A 38 -4.45 2.17 1.45
C ALA A 38 -3.57 1.40 0.45
N LEU A 39 -4.17 0.86 -0.62
CA LEU A 39 -3.42 0.25 -1.72
C LEU A 39 -2.45 1.24 -2.36
N TYR A 40 -2.94 2.45 -2.70
CA TYR A 40 -2.09 3.51 -3.24
C TYR A 40 -0.91 3.85 -2.32
N ALA A 41 -1.17 3.98 -1.00
CA ALA A 41 -0.13 4.27 -0.03
C ALA A 41 0.93 3.15 0.03
N PHE A 42 0.54 1.88 -0.04
CA PHE A 42 1.49 0.78 -0.14
C PHE A 42 2.37 0.89 -1.38
N CYS A 43 1.77 1.06 -2.56
CA CYS A 43 2.51 1.19 -3.82
C CYS A 43 3.47 2.39 -3.77
N ARG A 44 3.03 3.55 -3.28
CA ARG A 44 3.87 4.75 -3.20
C ARG A 44 5.12 4.54 -2.35
N VAL A 45 5.00 3.90 -1.17
CA VAL A 45 6.16 3.57 -0.33
C VAL A 45 7.05 2.53 -1.00
N ALA A 46 6.45 1.53 -1.63
CA ALA A 46 7.19 0.50 -2.36
C ALA A 46 8.03 1.10 -3.49
N ASP A 47 7.46 2.03 -4.26
CA ASP A 47 8.15 2.76 -5.32
C ASP A 47 9.31 3.58 -4.74
N ASP A 48 9.08 4.35 -3.67
CA ASP A 48 10.14 5.13 -3.01
C ASP A 48 11.29 4.25 -2.48
N ASP A 49 10.96 3.13 -1.82
CA ASP A 49 11.95 2.16 -1.30
C ASP A 49 12.84 1.59 -2.42
N VAL A 50 12.30 1.43 -3.63
CA VAL A 50 13.04 0.92 -4.79
C VAL A 50 13.76 2.04 -5.53
N ASP A 51 13.15 3.21 -5.72
CA ASP A 51 13.67 4.32 -6.53
C ASP A 51 14.85 5.03 -5.88
N GLU A 52 14.88 5.12 -4.55
CA GLU A 52 15.91 5.87 -3.82
C GLU A 52 17.25 5.12 -3.64
N VAL A 53 17.30 3.82 -3.96
CA VAL A 53 18.52 2.99 -3.78
C VAL A 53 19.22 2.65 -5.08
N GLN A 54 20.54 2.42 -5.04
CA GLN A 54 21.32 2.01 -6.21
C GLN A 54 21.13 0.52 -6.55
N ASP A 55 21.07 -0.34 -5.54
CA ASP A 55 20.86 -1.78 -5.72
C ASP A 55 19.37 -2.11 -5.80
N LYS A 56 18.82 -1.98 -7.01
CA LYS A 56 17.41 -2.27 -7.29
C LYS A 56 17.05 -3.74 -7.04
N ALA A 57 17.97 -4.66 -7.30
CA ALA A 57 17.70 -6.09 -7.13
C ALA A 57 17.50 -6.44 -5.65
N HIS A 58 18.36 -5.90 -4.77
CA HIS A 58 18.17 -6.06 -3.34
C HIS A 58 16.89 -5.39 -2.83
N ALA A 59 16.56 -4.20 -3.35
CA ALA A 59 15.32 -3.50 -2.99
C ALA A 59 14.07 -4.32 -3.29
N VAL A 60 14.01 -4.94 -4.48
CA VAL A 60 12.90 -5.81 -4.89
C VAL A 60 12.80 -7.05 -4.00
N LEU A 61 13.93 -7.66 -3.60
CA LEU A 61 13.92 -8.79 -2.66
C LEU A 61 13.35 -8.38 -1.29
N ARG A 62 13.78 -7.24 -0.76
CA ARG A 62 13.24 -6.69 0.50
C ARG A 62 11.76 -6.36 0.41
N LEU A 63 11.30 -5.87 -0.74
CA LEU A 63 9.89 -5.59 -0.98
C LEU A 63 9.05 -6.88 -1.04
N ARG A 64 9.59 -7.96 -1.63
CA ARG A 64 8.95 -9.29 -1.61
C ARG A 64 8.84 -9.86 -0.18
N GLU A 65 9.90 -9.75 0.63
CA GLU A 65 9.87 -10.14 2.05
C GLU A 65 8.83 -9.33 2.85
N ARG A 66 8.76 -8.02 2.61
CA ARG A 66 7.75 -7.14 3.21
C ARG A 66 6.34 -7.56 2.80
N LEU A 67 6.12 -7.92 1.54
CA LEU A 67 4.85 -8.43 1.04
C LEU A 67 4.47 -9.78 1.67
N ASP A 68 5.44 -10.69 1.85
CA ASP A 68 5.24 -11.95 2.59
C ASP A 68 4.70 -11.71 4.00
N LEU A 69 5.30 -10.76 4.72
CA LEU A 69 4.89 -10.40 6.08
C LEU A 69 3.47 -9.84 6.13
N ILE A 70 3.08 -9.01 5.17
CA ILE A 70 1.72 -8.46 5.06
C ILE A 70 0.71 -9.60 4.85
N TYR A 71 0.96 -10.49 3.89
CA TYR A 71 0.09 -11.64 3.61
C TYR A 71 0.04 -12.66 4.75
N ALA A 72 1.10 -12.76 5.56
CA ALA A 72 1.13 -13.58 6.77
C ALA A 72 0.43 -12.93 7.98
N GLY A 73 -0.17 -11.74 7.83
CA GLY A 73 -0.81 -10.99 8.92
C GLY A 73 0.16 -10.42 9.94
N LYS A 74 1.45 -10.27 9.56
CA LYS A 74 2.53 -9.72 10.40
C LYS A 74 3.19 -8.51 9.71
N PRO A 75 2.43 -7.50 9.26
CA PRO A 75 2.99 -6.35 8.57
C PRO A 75 4.06 -5.65 9.41
N GLU A 76 5.04 -5.02 8.75
CA GLU A 76 5.99 -4.15 9.45
C GLU A 76 5.26 -3.00 10.16
N ALA A 77 5.95 -2.30 11.05
CA ALA A 77 5.41 -1.16 11.80
C ALA A 77 5.14 0.10 10.94
N ARG A 78 4.87 -0.06 9.65
CA ARG A 78 4.54 0.99 8.70
C ARG A 78 3.01 1.14 8.59
N PRO A 79 2.46 2.37 8.61
CA PRO A 79 1.02 2.58 8.45
C PRO A 79 0.46 2.01 7.14
N SER A 80 1.19 2.14 6.03
CA SER A 80 0.79 1.60 4.72
C SER A 80 0.70 0.07 4.73
N ASP A 81 1.59 -0.62 5.44
CA ASP A 81 1.61 -2.08 5.52
C ASP A 81 0.46 -2.62 6.35
N ARG A 82 0.21 -2.02 7.52
CA ARG A 82 -0.94 -2.39 8.37
C ARG A 82 -2.27 -2.10 7.67
N ALA A 83 -2.35 -0.98 6.95
CA ALA A 83 -3.52 -0.65 6.15
C ALA A 83 -3.74 -1.64 5.02
N PHE A 84 -2.67 -1.99 4.29
CA PHE A 84 -2.77 -2.93 3.19
C PHE A 84 -3.07 -4.37 3.64
N ALA A 85 -2.53 -4.81 4.78
CA ALA A 85 -2.91 -6.08 5.40
C ALA A 85 -4.41 -6.14 5.70
N SER A 86 -5.00 -5.04 6.18
CA SER A 86 -6.44 -4.94 6.39
C SER A 86 -7.23 -5.01 5.08
N VAL A 87 -6.73 -4.42 4.00
CA VAL A 87 -7.36 -4.53 2.66
C VAL A 87 -7.31 -5.97 2.14
N ILE A 88 -6.17 -6.64 2.26
CA ILE A 88 -6.03 -8.04 1.85
C ILE A 88 -7.04 -8.91 2.61
N ALA A 89 -7.14 -8.74 3.93
CA ALA A 89 -8.07 -9.51 4.75
C ALA A 89 -9.56 -9.19 4.44
N ASP A 90 -9.90 -7.92 4.22
CA ASP A 90 -11.29 -7.50 3.99
C ASP A 90 -11.80 -7.87 2.58
N PHE A 91 -10.91 -7.98 1.59
CA PHE A 91 -11.26 -8.21 0.18
C PHE A 91 -10.77 -9.55 -0.40
N ASP A 92 -10.10 -10.38 0.41
CA ASP A 92 -9.45 -11.62 -0.04
C ASP A 92 -8.55 -11.38 -1.28
N LEU A 93 -7.73 -10.32 -1.21
CA LEU A 93 -6.99 -9.83 -2.37
C LEU A 93 -5.94 -10.86 -2.82
N PRO A 94 -6.06 -11.45 -4.04
CA PRO A 94 -5.15 -12.49 -4.47
C PRO A 94 -3.71 -11.97 -4.59
N ARG A 95 -2.78 -12.76 -4.07
CA ARG A 95 -1.35 -12.41 -4.07
C ARG A 95 -0.73 -12.20 -5.46
N ALA A 96 -1.29 -12.86 -6.48
CA ALA A 96 -0.87 -12.64 -7.86
C ALA A 96 -0.98 -11.17 -8.30
N LEU A 97 -1.88 -10.37 -7.73
CA LEU A 97 -2.04 -8.96 -8.12
C LEU A 97 -0.88 -8.08 -7.63
N PRO A 98 -0.51 -8.06 -6.33
CA PRO A 98 0.68 -7.34 -5.90
C PRO A 98 1.98 -7.91 -6.46
N ASP A 99 2.10 -9.23 -6.60
CA ASP A 99 3.32 -9.84 -7.16
C ASP A 99 3.58 -9.36 -8.61
N ALA A 100 2.53 -9.18 -9.42
CA ALA A 100 2.64 -8.65 -10.78
C ALA A 100 3.09 -7.18 -10.83
N LEU A 101 3.05 -6.43 -9.72
CA LEU A 101 3.63 -5.09 -9.63
C LEU A 101 5.14 -5.13 -9.37
N LEU A 102 5.69 -6.28 -8.98
CA LEU A 102 7.09 -6.49 -8.58
C LEU A 102 7.92 -7.25 -9.64
N GLU A 103 7.35 -7.47 -10.82
CA GLU A 103 8.03 -8.04 -12.00
C GLU A 103 8.65 -6.95 -12.88
#